data_AF-A0ABD3PGH0-F1
#
_entry.id   AF-A0ABD3PGH0-F1
#
_cell.length_a   1.000
_cell.length_b   1.000
_cell.length_c   1.000
_cell.angle_alpha   90.00
_cell.angle_beta   90.00
_cell.angle_gamma   90.00
#
_symmetry.space_group_name_H-M   'P 1'
#
loop_
_entity.id
_entity.type
_entity.pdbx_description
1 polymer ?
#
loop_
_entity_poly.entity_id
_entity_poly.type
_entity_poly.pdbx_seq_one_letter_code
_entity_poly.pdbx_strand_id
1 'polypeptide(L)'
;MSRAFGSIKALCREDETHPDSHLIVLLQSIIQSNPMAVRERDHEDFLTVFHYAARFRSVEFITVLVEADGGLGCMRKLAMDGKLPFHIACVTCNVEVANPSLLTPGTHNKADIIDYSTRTGTALYEQGIKSLYEDEEKFNLQNDKAPALIREVKARVEKMGWNDAKAMMFEMLMNSLSTSAKEQIAVYKDEYMLSDANTPPSLVGNAAALYKVIMRLTTLDTKSTNKALRDRLKDLPTLAATLNGDIDALHAYFNDTYSQLKARGEDVEDKEAILFAAYANVPDAKFQSYMEKKESDWYEDVNDMQGKDWKDIMKKAKEKSDLLKSDTTYKWGTPSLAEQKVIALQAEVADLKSENLQISKKLKGKLKDDKKDDKNKDDKKKKKNKKDTSNKKKQKADEAWKKVPPKAGEPKTKEQNSKKWNWCEHHQAWCIHTAEQCELGKKLLAGATVANQAEVNSSSTASTPYAQLLAHLASIDHA
;
A
#
# COMPACT_ATOMS: atom_id res chain seq x y z
N MET A 1 33.30 50.79 56.17
CA MET A 1 34.27 49.66 56.19
C MET A 1 33.71 48.60 55.26
N SER A 2 34.38 48.34 54.13
CA SER A 2 33.97 47.30 53.18
C SER A 2 34.26 45.93 53.78
N ARG A 3 33.23 45.16 54.10
CA ARG A 3 33.38 43.73 54.43
C ARG A 3 33.69 43.03 53.11
N ALA A 4 34.89 42.50 52.96
CA ALA A 4 35.21 41.62 51.85
C ALA A 4 34.50 40.28 52.06
N PHE A 5 33.58 39.94 51.16
CA PHE A 5 32.92 38.63 51.16
C PHE A 5 33.92 37.58 50.63
N GLY A 6 34.30 36.64 51.49
CA GLY A 6 35.28 35.60 51.14
C GLY A 6 34.75 34.48 50.24
N SER A 7 33.43 34.38 50.01
CA SER A 7 32.83 33.38 49.12
C SER A 7 31.39 33.74 48.72
N ILE A 8 30.91 33.18 47.59
CA ILE A 8 29.53 33.38 47.13
C ILE A 8 28.51 32.83 48.15
N LYS A 9 28.87 31.77 48.88
CA LYS A 9 28.04 31.22 49.98
C LYS A 9 27.79 32.25 51.08
N ALA A 10 28.82 33.00 51.49
CA ALA A 10 28.67 34.03 52.52
C ALA A 10 27.75 35.17 52.04
N LEU A 11 27.87 35.55 50.76
CA LEU A 11 27.02 36.56 50.13
C LEU A 11 25.53 36.15 50.08
N CYS A 12 25.24 34.86 49.93
CA CYS A 12 23.86 34.35 49.88
C CYS A 12 23.21 34.13 51.26
N ARG A 13 23.99 34.06 52.35
CA ARG A 13 23.49 33.82 53.73
C ARG A 13 23.20 35.12 54.52
N GLU A 14 23.65 36.30 54.07
CA GLU A 14 23.55 37.53 54.89
C GLU A 14 22.13 38.11 55.01
N ASP A 15 21.88 38.69 56.19
CA ASP A 15 20.70 39.43 56.64
C ASP A 15 20.60 40.82 55.96
N GLU A 16 19.37 41.30 55.79
CA GLU A 16 18.78 42.28 54.83
C GLU A 16 19.40 43.69 54.77
N THR A 17 20.59 43.89 55.33
CA THR A 17 21.24 45.18 55.55
C THR A 17 21.74 45.89 54.29
N HIS A 18 21.87 45.19 53.15
CA HIS A 18 22.34 45.76 51.90
C HIS A 18 21.28 45.61 50.81
N PRO A 19 21.05 46.65 49.98
CA PRO A 19 20.15 46.53 48.84
C PRO A 19 20.68 45.49 47.86
N ASP A 20 19.78 44.72 47.26
CA ASP A 20 20.13 43.56 46.43
C ASP A 20 21.01 43.93 45.22
N SER A 21 20.85 45.16 44.70
CA SER A 21 21.72 45.73 43.66
C SER A 21 23.19 45.81 44.06
N HIS A 22 23.49 46.09 45.33
CA HIS A 22 24.87 46.08 45.84
C HIS A 22 25.42 44.66 45.93
N LEU A 23 24.59 43.69 46.32
CA LEU A 23 24.95 42.28 46.40
C LEU A 23 25.22 41.70 45.01
N ILE A 24 24.49 42.12 43.97
CA ILE A 24 24.73 41.72 42.58
C ILE A 24 26.10 42.21 42.09
N VAL A 25 26.47 43.46 42.39
CA VAL A 25 27.80 44.00 42.02
C VAL A 25 28.93 43.22 42.71
N LEU A 26 28.75 42.87 43.98
CA LEU A 26 29.71 42.04 44.72
C LEU A 26 29.76 40.63 44.16
N LEU A 27 28.62 40.04 43.80
CA LEU A 27 28.54 38.73 43.18
C LEU A 27 29.35 38.68 41.87
N GLN A 28 29.15 39.66 40.99
CA GLN A 28 29.87 39.77 39.72
C GLN A 28 31.39 39.88 39.94
N SER A 29 31.82 40.67 40.93
CA SER A 29 33.25 40.78 41.29
C SER A 29 33.84 39.45 41.80
N ILE A 30 33.08 38.68 42.58
CA ILE A 30 33.51 37.36 43.07
C ILE A 30 33.57 36.36 41.92
N ILE A 31 32.56 36.31 41.04
CA ILE A 31 32.53 35.42 39.87
C ILE A 31 33.71 35.72 38.93
N GLN A 32 34.01 36.99 38.68
CA GLN A 32 35.15 37.39 37.85
C GLN A 32 36.49 36.92 38.42
N SER A 33 36.61 36.89 39.76
CA SER A 33 37.82 36.48 40.46
C SER A 33 37.94 34.96 40.61
N ASN A 34 36.81 34.26 40.76
CA ASN A 34 36.73 32.80 40.88
C ASN A 34 35.43 32.26 40.25
N PRO A 35 35.44 31.90 38.95
CA PRO A 35 34.26 31.39 38.27
C PRO A 35 33.74 30.05 38.83
N MET A 36 34.60 29.24 39.46
CA MET A 36 34.21 27.93 39.99
C MET A 36 33.42 28.02 41.30
N ALA A 37 33.43 29.18 41.96
CA ALA A 37 32.72 29.39 43.22
C ALA A 37 31.20 29.16 43.09
N VAL A 38 30.62 29.35 41.90
CA VAL A 38 29.19 29.12 41.61
C VAL A 38 28.79 27.65 41.76
N ARG A 39 29.77 26.74 41.65
CA ARG A 39 29.57 25.28 41.71
C ARG A 39 29.82 24.69 43.10
N GLU A 40 30.24 25.51 44.05
CA GLU A 40 30.51 25.09 45.42
C GLU A 40 29.26 24.52 46.10
N ARG A 41 29.50 23.53 46.96
CA ARG A 41 28.49 22.95 47.82
C ARG A 41 28.92 23.09 49.26
N ASP A 42 27.93 23.28 50.11
CA ASP A 42 28.11 23.14 51.54
C ASP A 42 28.43 21.69 51.93
N HIS A 43 29.27 21.50 52.95
CA HIS A 43 29.60 20.18 53.49
C HIS A 43 28.55 19.68 54.49
N GLU A 44 27.76 20.59 55.09
CA GLU A 44 26.75 20.23 56.11
C GLU A 44 25.45 19.73 55.46
N ASP A 45 24.81 20.56 54.62
CA ASP A 45 23.49 20.27 54.05
C ASP A 45 23.52 19.96 52.53
N PHE A 46 24.71 19.86 51.93
CA PHE A 46 24.92 19.70 50.48
C PHE A 46 24.28 20.79 49.61
N LEU A 47 23.93 21.93 50.22
CA LEU A 47 23.33 23.07 49.55
C LEU A 47 24.33 23.74 48.60
N THR A 48 23.90 23.94 47.37
CA THR A 48 24.63 24.77 46.39
C THR A 48 24.34 26.24 46.64
N VAL A 49 25.15 27.11 46.04
CA VAL A 49 24.90 28.56 45.98
C VAL A 49 23.46 28.88 45.52
N PHE A 50 22.92 28.11 44.56
CA PHE A 50 21.55 28.28 44.07
C PHE A 50 20.48 27.96 45.10
N HIS A 51 20.70 27.02 46.02
CA HIS A 51 19.74 26.76 47.10
C HIS A 51 19.64 27.94 48.06
N TYR A 52 20.78 28.59 48.34
CA TYR A 52 20.80 29.79 49.19
C TYR A 52 20.20 31.00 48.46
N ALA A 53 20.53 31.20 47.19
CA ALA A 53 19.95 32.27 46.38
C ALA A 53 18.43 32.10 46.22
N ALA A 54 17.96 30.86 46.01
CA ALA A 54 16.54 30.53 45.92
C ALA A 54 15.75 30.90 47.19
N ARG A 55 16.43 30.83 48.34
CA ARG A 55 15.84 31.12 49.64
C ARG A 55 15.78 32.61 49.96
N PHE A 56 16.79 33.39 49.58
CA PHE A 56 17.04 34.71 50.16
C PHE A 56 17.27 35.87 49.17
N ARG A 57 17.26 35.62 47.85
CA ARG A 57 17.68 36.62 46.85
C ARG A 57 16.66 36.81 45.74
N SER A 58 16.86 37.84 44.91
CA SER A 58 15.99 38.17 43.78
C SER A 58 16.22 37.29 42.55
N VAL A 59 15.31 37.44 41.58
CA VAL A 59 15.41 36.86 40.23
C VAL A 59 16.68 37.28 39.51
N GLU A 60 17.08 38.54 39.63
CA GLU A 60 18.26 39.09 38.95
C GLU A 60 19.54 38.44 39.49
N PHE A 61 19.61 38.25 40.81
CA PHE A 61 20.73 37.58 41.46
C PHE A 61 20.91 36.12 40.98
N ILE A 62 19.80 35.38 40.83
CA ILE A 62 19.82 34.00 40.33
C ILE A 62 20.18 33.94 38.86
N THR A 63 19.73 34.92 38.06
CA THR A 63 20.04 35.00 36.63
C THR A 63 21.55 35.12 36.41
N VAL A 64 22.21 36.00 37.15
CA VAL A 64 23.68 36.17 37.10
C VAL A 64 24.41 34.87 37.47
N LEU A 65 23.90 34.11 38.44
CA LEU A 65 24.48 32.81 38.80
C LEU A 65 24.31 31.75 37.70
N VAL A 66 23.13 31.67 37.08
CA VAL A 66 22.85 30.71 35.99
C VAL A 66 23.76 30.96 34.79
N GLU A 67 23.94 32.24 34.43
CA GLU A 67 24.84 32.65 33.35
C GLU A 67 26.28 32.24 33.65
N ALA A 68 26.74 32.42 34.89
CA ALA A 68 28.09 32.07 35.32
C ALA A 68 28.35 30.55 35.43
N ASP A 69 27.34 29.73 35.75
CA ASP A 69 27.48 28.25 35.78
C ASP A 69 27.60 27.63 34.37
N GLY A 70 27.28 28.39 33.32
CA GLY A 70 27.24 27.93 31.93
C GLY A 70 26.02 27.05 31.62
N GLY A 71 24.95 27.14 32.42
CA GLY A 71 23.70 26.42 32.20
C GLY A 71 23.00 25.97 33.49
N LEU A 72 22.19 24.92 33.39
CA LEU A 72 21.27 24.47 34.46
C LEU A 72 21.84 23.36 35.36
N GLY A 73 23.16 23.17 35.34
CA GLY A 73 23.82 22.06 36.02
C GLY A 73 23.60 22.10 37.53
N CYS A 74 23.85 23.25 38.16
CA CYS A 74 23.71 23.41 39.60
C CYS A 74 22.26 23.61 40.09
N MET A 75 21.35 23.95 39.18
CA MET A 75 19.91 24.08 39.42
C MET A 75 19.21 22.73 39.61
N ARG A 76 19.79 21.65 39.07
CA ARG A 76 19.28 20.28 39.18
C ARG A 76 19.94 19.46 40.29
N LYS A 77 20.86 20.06 41.04
CA LYS A 77 21.54 19.39 42.15
C LYS A 77 20.58 19.33 43.33
N LEU A 78 20.45 18.14 43.93
CA LEU A 78 19.67 17.93 45.14
C LEU A 78 20.49 18.32 46.38
N ALA A 79 19.82 18.92 47.36
CA ALA A 79 20.26 19.05 48.74
C ALA A 79 20.21 17.70 49.48
N MET A 80 20.74 17.64 50.71
CA MET A 80 20.73 16.42 51.52
C MET A 80 19.32 15.88 51.79
N ASP A 81 18.34 16.76 51.93
CA ASP A 81 16.93 16.42 52.15
C ASP A 81 16.16 16.10 50.85
N GLY A 82 16.88 15.99 49.72
CA GLY A 82 16.30 15.69 48.41
C GLY A 82 15.60 16.87 47.74
N LYS A 83 15.72 18.08 48.28
CA LYS A 83 15.10 19.27 47.68
C LYS A 83 15.96 19.88 46.58
N LEU A 84 15.29 20.51 45.62
CA LEU A 84 15.90 21.35 44.59
C LEU A 84 15.84 22.81 45.05
N PRO A 85 16.62 23.72 44.44
CA PRO A 85 16.47 25.16 44.66
C PRO A 85 15.01 25.64 44.50
N PHE A 86 14.27 25.10 43.52
CA PHE A 86 12.84 25.35 43.34
C PHE A 86 11.99 24.98 44.56
N HIS A 87 12.19 23.77 45.11
CA HIS A 87 11.46 23.35 46.30
C HIS A 87 11.75 24.25 47.50
N ILE A 88 12.99 24.74 47.64
CA ILE A 88 13.36 25.69 48.68
C ILE A 88 12.66 27.04 48.48
N ALA A 89 12.68 27.59 47.26
CA ALA A 89 11.99 28.84 46.94
C ALA A 89 10.48 28.79 47.26
N CYS A 90 9.83 27.66 46.94
CA CYS A 90 8.42 27.43 47.27
C CYS A 90 8.19 27.35 48.78
N VAL A 91 9.04 26.63 49.52
CA VAL A 91 8.92 26.50 50.98
C VAL A 91 9.16 27.84 51.68
N THR A 92 10.06 28.67 51.17
CA THR A 92 10.36 29.98 51.75
C THR A 92 9.47 31.09 51.22
N CYS A 93 8.45 30.75 50.42
CA CYS A 93 7.48 31.68 49.83
C CYS A 93 8.14 32.84 49.05
N ASN A 94 9.31 32.59 48.43
CA ASN A 94 9.96 33.56 47.57
C ASN A 94 9.29 33.51 46.18
N VAL A 95 8.13 34.19 46.06
CA VAL A 95 7.23 34.07 44.91
C VAL A 95 7.89 34.47 43.59
N GLU A 96 8.73 35.50 43.61
CA GLU A 96 9.42 35.99 42.41
C GLU A 96 10.37 34.93 41.82
N VAL A 97 11.09 34.26 42.71
CA VAL A 97 12.08 33.23 42.37
C VAL A 97 11.44 31.87 42.16
N ALA A 98 10.36 31.55 42.87
CA ALA A 98 9.60 30.31 42.72
C ALA A 98 8.86 30.19 41.37
N ASN A 99 9.08 31.13 40.43
CA ASN A 99 8.60 31.02 39.07
C ASN A 99 9.20 29.76 38.39
N PRO A 100 8.36 28.79 37.96
CA PRO A 100 8.81 27.58 37.29
C PRO A 100 9.62 27.85 36.02
N SER A 101 9.39 28.97 35.33
CA SER A 101 10.15 29.35 34.14
C SER A 101 11.62 29.67 34.44
N LEU A 102 11.92 30.15 35.66
CA LEU A 102 13.27 30.50 36.10
C LEU A 102 14.02 29.29 36.68
N LEU A 103 13.33 28.47 37.49
CA LEU A 103 13.98 27.36 38.22
C LEU A 103 13.77 25.98 37.60
N THR A 104 12.85 25.85 36.64
CA THR A 104 12.63 24.63 35.84
C THR A 104 12.50 24.93 34.33
N PRO A 105 13.60 25.27 33.64
CA PRO A 105 13.55 25.65 32.21
C PRO A 105 13.47 24.42 31.28
N GLY A 106 12.45 23.60 31.48
CA GLY A 106 12.04 22.49 30.61
C GLY A 106 10.54 22.45 30.33
N THR A 107 9.78 23.42 30.85
CA THR A 107 8.37 23.61 30.53
C THR A 107 8.23 24.95 29.84
N HIS A 108 8.27 24.96 28.50
CA HIS A 108 7.97 26.17 27.77
C HIS A 108 6.52 26.57 28.05
N ASN A 109 6.31 27.85 28.38
CA ASN A 109 4.99 28.41 28.59
C ASN A 109 4.22 28.33 27.26
N LYS A 110 2.97 27.86 27.29
CA LYS A 110 2.14 27.71 26.07
C LYS A 110 1.85 29.05 25.36
N ALA A 111 2.21 30.18 25.98
CA ALA A 111 1.97 31.53 25.49
C ALA A 111 3.19 32.17 24.78
N ASP A 112 4.38 31.57 24.86
CA ASP A 112 5.59 32.16 24.26
C ASP A 112 5.80 31.62 22.84
N ILE A 113 5.89 32.52 21.86
CA ILE A 113 6.24 32.18 20.48
C ILE A 113 7.66 31.60 20.46
N ILE A 114 7.82 30.36 19.98
CA ILE A 114 9.11 29.68 19.91
C ILE A 114 10.01 30.38 18.88
N ASP A 115 11.12 30.97 19.34
CA ASP A 115 12.15 31.52 18.46
C ASP A 115 13.12 30.40 18.01
N TYR A 116 12.94 29.96 16.77
CA TYR A 116 13.77 28.92 16.14
C TYR A 116 15.21 29.35 15.82
N SER A 117 15.55 30.64 15.94
CA SER A 117 16.94 31.14 15.82
C SER A 117 17.78 30.88 17.07
N THR A 118 17.14 30.55 18.20
CA THR A 118 17.81 30.20 19.43
C THR A 118 18.25 28.73 19.44
N ARG A 119 19.33 28.42 20.17
CA ARG A 119 19.80 27.02 20.35
C ARG A 119 18.69 26.08 20.85
N THR A 120 17.83 26.58 21.74
CA THR A 120 16.70 25.81 22.28
C THR A 120 15.61 25.59 21.23
N GLY A 121 15.26 26.62 20.46
CA GLY A 121 14.32 26.51 19.35
C GLY A 121 14.83 25.58 18.24
N THR A 122 16.12 25.64 17.89
CA THR A 122 16.74 24.73 16.92
C THR A 122 16.69 23.28 17.42
N ALA A 123 17.01 23.01 18.69
CA ALA A 123 16.94 21.67 19.26
C ALA A 123 15.50 21.10 19.26
N LEU A 124 14.50 21.93 19.55
CA LEU A 124 13.08 21.56 19.45
C LEU A 124 12.68 21.30 17.99
N TYR A 125 13.21 22.08 17.06
CA TYR A 125 12.97 21.89 15.63
C TYR A 125 13.49 20.53 15.16
N GLU A 126 14.76 20.24 15.44
CA GLU A 126 15.41 18.96 15.11
C GLU A 126 14.68 17.77 15.72
N GLN A 127 14.27 17.89 16.99
CA GLN A 127 13.48 16.86 17.65
C GLN A 127 12.11 16.67 16.99
N GLY A 128 11.49 17.75 16.53
CA GLY A 128 10.20 17.72 15.85
C GLY A 128 10.23 17.00 14.51
N ILE A 129 11.21 17.33 13.65
CA ILE A 129 11.32 16.78 12.29
C ILE A 129 11.92 15.37 12.22
N LYS A 130 12.44 14.86 13.34
CA LYS A 130 13.03 13.53 13.41
C LYS A 130 12.02 12.47 13.02
N SER A 131 12.46 11.50 12.19
CA SER A 131 11.70 10.31 11.81
C SER A 131 11.00 9.67 13.04
N LEU A 132 9.80 9.15 12.81
CA LEU A 132 9.06 8.35 13.77
C LEU A 132 9.64 6.94 13.93
N TYR A 133 10.44 6.50 12.95
CA TYR A 133 11.01 5.14 12.87
C TYR A 133 12.53 5.19 12.71
N GLU A 134 13.19 4.09 13.10
CA GLU A 134 14.57 3.83 12.72
C GLU A 134 14.66 3.45 11.22
N ASP A 135 15.85 3.52 10.62
CA ASP A 135 16.01 3.47 9.16
C ASP A 135 15.46 2.20 8.51
N GLU A 136 15.59 1.04 9.17
CA GLU A 136 15.08 -0.26 8.70
C GLU A 136 13.56 -0.42 8.89
N GLU A 137 12.96 0.38 9.76
CA GLU A 137 11.55 0.28 10.15
C GLU A 137 10.65 1.34 9.51
N LYS A 138 11.20 2.20 8.66
CA LYS A 138 10.46 3.31 8.02
C LYS A 138 9.17 2.83 7.35
N PHE A 139 8.15 3.66 7.46
CA PHE A 139 6.82 3.35 6.99
C PHE A 139 6.82 3.19 5.46
N ASN A 140 6.40 2.02 5.01
CA ASN A 140 6.46 1.57 3.62
C ASN A 140 5.07 1.56 2.95
N LEU A 141 4.12 2.34 3.49
CA LEU A 141 2.72 2.42 3.06
C LEU A 141 1.93 1.12 3.25
N GLN A 142 2.38 0.19 4.07
CA GLN A 142 1.67 -1.06 4.31
C GLN A 142 0.54 -0.93 5.34
N ASN A 143 -0.57 -1.61 5.08
CA ASN A 143 -1.79 -1.50 5.88
C ASN A 143 -1.62 -2.01 7.31
N ASP A 144 -0.87 -3.10 7.50
CA ASP A 144 -0.55 -3.71 8.79
C ASP A 144 0.14 -2.72 9.74
N LYS A 145 0.94 -1.81 9.20
CA LYS A 145 1.65 -0.76 9.94
C LYS A 145 0.86 0.53 10.11
N ALA A 146 -0.32 0.66 9.49
CA ALA A 146 -1.14 1.88 9.55
C ALA A 146 -1.56 2.26 10.97
N PRO A 147 -2.02 1.33 11.84
CA PRO A 147 -2.39 1.67 13.21
C PRO A 147 -1.20 2.20 14.02
N ALA A 148 0.00 1.65 13.80
CA ALA A 148 1.23 2.12 14.43
C ALA A 148 1.57 3.54 13.98
N LEU A 149 1.52 3.82 12.67
CA LEU A 149 1.73 5.18 12.15
C LEU A 149 0.75 6.18 12.78
N ILE A 150 -0.55 5.86 12.82
CA ILE A 150 -1.56 6.74 13.42
C ILE A 150 -1.22 7.05 14.89
N ARG A 151 -0.81 6.03 15.66
CA ARG A 151 -0.43 6.18 17.06
C ARG A 151 0.81 7.06 17.23
N GLU A 152 1.87 6.79 16.48
CA GLU A 152 3.14 7.52 16.61
C GLU A 152 3.01 8.98 16.15
N VAL A 153 2.25 9.24 15.08
CA VAL A 153 1.95 10.61 14.62
C VAL A 153 1.20 11.37 15.72
N LYS A 154 0.16 10.77 16.32
CA LYS A 154 -0.60 11.40 17.43
C LYS A 154 0.29 11.70 18.63
N ALA A 155 1.09 10.72 19.07
CA ALA A 155 1.99 10.89 20.20
C ALA A 155 3.01 12.01 19.96
N ARG A 156 3.54 12.14 18.72
CA ARG A 156 4.45 13.24 18.38
C ARG A 156 3.74 14.60 18.39
N VAL A 157 2.55 14.69 17.80
CA VAL A 157 1.75 15.93 17.77
C VAL A 157 1.43 16.41 19.19
N GLU A 158 0.99 15.51 20.07
CA GLU A 158 0.72 15.80 21.48
C GLU A 158 1.98 16.26 22.23
N LYS A 159 3.10 15.54 22.04
CA LYS A 159 4.37 15.88 22.68
C LYS A 159 4.89 17.24 22.26
N MET A 160 4.75 17.60 20.98
CA MET A 160 5.26 18.85 20.44
C MET A 160 4.28 20.01 20.56
N GLY A 161 3.04 19.77 21.01
CA GLY A 161 2.01 20.80 21.14
C GLY A 161 1.63 21.45 19.81
N TRP A 162 1.69 20.70 18.71
CA TRP A 162 1.41 21.23 17.38
C TRP A 162 -0.09 21.42 17.17
N ASN A 163 -0.54 22.67 17.18
CA ASN A 163 -1.91 23.03 16.85
C ASN A 163 -2.05 23.47 15.38
N ASP A 164 -0.97 24.02 14.77
CA ASP A 164 -0.95 24.54 13.39
C ASP A 164 0.41 24.42 12.66
N ALA A 165 1.36 23.63 13.18
CA ALA A 165 2.74 23.56 12.68
C ALA A 165 2.87 22.72 11.39
N LYS A 166 2.44 23.29 10.26
CA LYS A 166 2.33 22.62 8.94
C LYS A 166 3.67 22.10 8.39
N ALA A 167 4.77 22.84 8.55
CA ALA A 167 6.05 22.49 7.93
C ALA A 167 6.83 21.40 8.69
N MET A 168 6.86 21.45 10.01
CA MET A 168 7.57 20.45 10.82
C MET A 168 6.90 19.08 10.76
N MET A 169 5.56 19.04 10.76
CA MET A 169 4.80 17.81 10.59
C MET A 169 5.01 17.22 9.20
N PHE A 170 5.08 18.06 8.16
CA PHE A 170 5.37 17.64 6.80
C PHE A 170 6.74 16.96 6.72
N GLU A 171 7.77 17.61 7.26
CA GLU A 171 9.14 17.08 7.25
C GLU A 171 9.27 15.78 8.07
N MET A 172 8.63 15.73 9.24
CA MET A 172 8.55 14.52 10.06
C MET A 172 7.90 13.36 9.29
N LEU A 173 6.77 13.59 8.61
CA LEU A 173 6.11 12.57 7.80
C LEU A 173 7.04 12.10 6.67
N MET A 174 7.64 13.01 5.92
CA MET A 174 8.58 12.69 4.84
C MET A 174 9.80 11.89 5.35
N ASN A 175 10.38 12.25 6.49
CA ASN A 175 11.51 11.54 7.08
C ASN A 175 11.16 10.14 7.59
N SER A 176 9.89 9.93 7.94
CA SER A 176 9.36 8.66 8.44
C SER A 176 9.04 7.64 7.35
N LEU A 177 9.05 8.06 6.07
CA LEU A 177 8.76 7.20 4.92
C LEU A 177 10.01 6.50 4.38
N SER A 178 9.84 5.25 3.97
CA SER A 178 10.89 4.50 3.24
C SER A 178 11.14 5.10 1.86
N THR A 179 12.28 4.76 1.24
CA THR A 179 12.62 5.25 -0.13
C THR A 179 11.54 4.87 -1.14
N SER A 180 11.08 3.61 -1.11
CA SER A 180 10.00 3.15 -2.00
C SER A 180 8.68 3.88 -1.74
N ALA A 181 8.34 4.15 -0.47
CA ALA A 181 7.15 4.93 -0.14
C ALA A 181 7.24 6.36 -0.70
N LYS A 182 8.41 7.00 -0.62
CA LYS A 182 8.66 8.33 -1.18
C LYS A 182 8.45 8.38 -2.69
N GLU A 183 8.94 7.37 -3.42
CA GLU A 183 8.73 7.25 -4.87
C GLU A 183 7.25 7.11 -5.21
N GLN A 184 6.50 6.30 -4.45
CA GLN A 184 5.06 6.10 -4.66
C GLN A 184 4.24 7.37 -4.40
N ILE A 185 4.53 8.12 -3.33
CA ILE A 185 3.81 9.36 -3.04
C ILE A 185 4.18 10.48 -4.01
N ALA A 186 5.39 10.49 -4.59
CA ALA A 186 5.85 11.55 -5.49
C ALA A 186 4.98 11.69 -6.75
N VAL A 187 4.28 10.63 -7.16
CA VAL A 187 3.28 10.65 -8.25
C VAL A 187 2.13 11.62 -7.94
N TYR A 188 1.81 11.82 -6.66
CA TYR A 188 0.72 12.65 -6.18
C TYR A 188 1.21 13.99 -5.61
N LYS A 189 2.39 14.46 -6.06
CA LYS A 189 3.03 15.68 -5.56
C LYS A 189 2.11 16.89 -5.59
N ASP A 190 1.33 17.05 -6.65
CA ASP A 190 0.41 18.18 -6.83
C ASP A 190 -0.76 18.15 -5.83
N GLU A 191 -1.05 17.02 -5.19
CA GLU A 191 -2.10 16.92 -4.17
C GLU A 191 -1.65 17.44 -2.80
N TYR A 192 -0.34 17.42 -2.51
CA TYR A 192 0.19 17.80 -1.20
C TYR A 192 1.19 18.95 -1.22
N MET A 193 1.68 19.36 -2.39
CA MET A 193 2.48 20.56 -2.59
C MET A 193 1.57 21.66 -3.12
N LEU A 194 1.11 22.54 -2.23
CA LEU A 194 0.11 23.57 -2.56
C LEU A 194 0.79 24.91 -2.85
N SER A 195 0.17 25.73 -3.70
CA SER A 195 0.61 27.10 -3.96
C SER A 195 0.31 27.99 -2.76
N ASP A 196 1.31 28.69 -2.24
CA ASP A 196 1.09 29.75 -1.26
C ASP A 196 0.76 31.07 -1.98
N ALA A 197 -0.37 31.68 -1.63
CA ALA A 197 -0.78 32.98 -2.15
C ALA A 197 0.16 34.12 -1.71
N ASN A 198 0.90 33.93 -0.62
CA ASN A 198 1.78 34.94 -0.04
C ASN A 198 3.26 34.82 -0.48
N THR A 199 3.64 33.75 -1.19
CA THR A 199 5.00 33.55 -1.72
C THR A 199 5.02 32.97 -3.15
N PRO A 200 4.92 33.82 -4.19
CA PRO A 200 5.19 33.38 -5.55
C PRO A 200 6.71 33.21 -5.79
N PRO A 201 7.21 32.10 -6.37
CA PRO A 201 6.57 30.84 -6.75
C PRO A 201 7.20 29.67 -5.97
N SER A 202 6.86 29.48 -4.71
CA SER A 202 7.29 28.29 -3.95
C SER A 202 6.09 27.43 -3.58
N LEU A 203 6.06 26.20 -4.11
CA LEU A 203 5.14 25.18 -3.63
C LEU A 203 5.53 24.80 -2.20
N VAL A 204 4.56 24.87 -1.28
CA VAL A 204 4.78 24.54 0.14
C VAL A 204 4.13 23.20 0.45
N GLY A 205 4.86 22.35 1.16
CA GLY A 205 4.37 21.05 1.62
C GLY A 205 3.26 21.19 2.66
N ASN A 206 2.09 20.61 2.37
CA ASN A 206 0.95 20.57 3.29
C ASN A 206 0.91 19.20 4.00
N ALA A 207 1.17 19.20 5.31
CA ALA A 207 1.20 17.99 6.12
C ALA A 207 -0.12 17.20 6.12
N ALA A 208 -1.27 17.88 6.18
CA ALA A 208 -2.58 17.22 6.20
C ALA A 208 -2.89 16.55 4.85
N ALA A 209 -2.56 17.22 3.74
CA ALA A 209 -2.70 16.67 2.41
C ALA A 209 -1.74 15.49 2.17
N LEU A 210 -0.48 15.61 2.61
CA LEU A 210 0.49 14.51 2.57
C LEU A 210 -0.01 13.31 3.38
N TYR A 211 -0.48 13.54 4.61
CA TYR A 211 -1.03 12.48 5.46
C TYR A 211 -2.24 11.80 4.81
N LYS A 212 -3.13 12.57 4.16
CA LYS A 212 -4.26 12.03 3.40
C LYS A 212 -3.80 11.13 2.25
N VAL A 213 -2.77 11.53 1.49
CA VAL A 213 -2.18 10.71 0.41
C VAL A 213 -1.56 9.43 0.97
N ILE A 214 -0.79 9.53 2.06
CA ILE A 214 -0.20 8.37 2.76
C ILE A 214 -1.31 7.40 3.17
N MET A 215 -2.32 7.88 3.90
CA MET A 215 -3.42 7.04 4.37
C MET A 215 -4.25 6.44 3.23
N ARG A 216 -4.48 7.20 2.16
CA ARG A 216 -5.16 6.71 0.96
C ARG A 216 -4.36 5.54 0.36
N LEU A 217 -3.07 5.70 0.12
CA LEU A 217 -2.25 4.62 -0.46
C LEU A 217 -2.14 3.41 0.45
N THR A 218 -2.03 3.63 1.76
CA THR A 218 -2.02 2.57 2.77
C THR A 218 -3.33 1.80 2.88
N THR A 219 -4.45 2.43 2.54
CA THR A 219 -5.78 1.79 2.56
C THR A 219 -6.22 1.30 1.18
N LEU A 220 -5.46 1.63 0.12
CA LEU A 220 -5.70 1.24 -1.27
C LEU A 220 -4.93 -0.01 -1.70
N ASP A 221 -4.50 -0.88 -0.79
CA ASP A 221 -4.31 -2.30 -1.12
C ASP A 221 -5.68 -2.93 -1.34
N THR A 222 -6.24 -2.70 -2.53
CA THR A 222 -7.61 -3.13 -2.80
C THR A 222 -7.67 -4.66 -2.74
N LYS A 223 -8.73 -5.19 -2.14
CA LYS A 223 -9.08 -6.62 -2.25
C LYS A 223 -9.01 -7.12 -3.70
N SER A 224 -9.28 -6.23 -4.66
CA SER A 224 -9.13 -6.47 -6.10
C SER A 224 -7.67 -6.71 -6.51
N THR A 225 -6.71 -5.93 -6.03
CA THR A 225 -5.28 -6.13 -6.31
C THR A 225 -4.78 -7.45 -5.71
N ASN A 226 -5.13 -7.74 -4.44
CA ASN A 226 -4.75 -9.01 -3.81
C ASN A 226 -5.37 -10.21 -4.53
N LYS A 227 -6.63 -10.07 -4.95
CA LYS A 227 -7.29 -11.08 -5.79
C LYS A 227 -6.55 -11.24 -7.13
N ALA A 228 -6.20 -10.16 -7.81
CA ALA A 228 -5.49 -10.22 -9.09
C ALA A 228 -4.12 -10.91 -8.96
N LEU A 229 -3.37 -10.66 -7.87
CA LEU A 229 -2.11 -11.33 -7.61
C LEU A 229 -2.29 -12.83 -7.30
N ARG A 230 -3.33 -13.19 -6.52
CA ARG A 230 -3.69 -14.60 -6.29
C ARG A 230 -4.13 -15.30 -7.57
N ASP A 231 -4.92 -14.64 -8.40
CA ASP A 231 -5.34 -15.16 -9.70
C ASP A 231 -4.12 -15.39 -10.62
N ARG A 232 -3.13 -14.48 -10.60
CA ARG A 232 -1.86 -14.64 -11.33
C ARG A 232 -1.04 -15.84 -10.87
N LEU A 233 -0.97 -16.10 -9.57
CA LEU A 233 -0.31 -17.30 -9.04
C LEU A 233 -1.06 -18.58 -9.45
N LYS A 234 -2.40 -18.55 -9.44
CA LYS A 234 -3.21 -19.68 -9.90
C LYS A 234 -3.09 -19.95 -11.40
N ASP A 235 -2.78 -18.93 -12.20
CA ASP A 235 -2.54 -19.06 -13.65
C ASP A 235 -1.08 -19.43 -14.00
N LEU A 236 -0.23 -19.64 -12.99
CA LEU A 236 1.16 -20.08 -13.18
C LEU A 236 1.29 -21.37 -14.02
N PRO A 237 0.40 -22.36 -13.93
CA PRO A 237 0.44 -23.52 -14.82
C PRO A 237 0.23 -23.20 -16.29
N THR A 238 -0.67 -22.26 -16.60
CA THR A 238 -0.87 -21.77 -17.96
C THR A 238 0.40 -21.09 -18.46
N LEU A 239 1.03 -20.26 -17.62
CA LEU A 239 2.29 -19.58 -17.95
C LEU A 239 3.41 -20.60 -18.23
N ALA A 240 3.54 -21.64 -17.42
CA ALA A 240 4.57 -22.68 -17.58
C ALA A 240 4.51 -23.36 -18.97
N ALA A 241 3.30 -23.62 -19.48
CA ALA A 241 3.10 -24.16 -20.82
C ALA A 241 3.58 -23.19 -21.93
N THR A 242 3.43 -21.88 -21.72
CA THR A 242 3.84 -20.85 -22.70
C THR A 242 5.34 -20.54 -22.69
N LEU A 243 6.02 -20.77 -21.57
CA LEU A 243 7.45 -20.43 -21.39
C LEU A 243 8.41 -21.46 -22.00
N ASN A 244 7.92 -22.46 -22.75
CA ASN A 244 8.75 -23.51 -23.36
C ASN A 244 9.72 -24.20 -22.37
N GLY A 245 9.35 -24.28 -21.09
CA GLY A 245 10.19 -24.87 -20.04
C GLY A 245 11.35 -23.99 -19.54
N ASP A 246 11.23 -22.67 -19.64
CA ASP A 246 12.09 -21.76 -18.89
C ASP A 246 11.70 -21.73 -17.40
N ILE A 247 12.41 -22.54 -16.61
CA ILE A 247 12.21 -22.67 -15.17
C ILE A 247 12.65 -21.40 -14.43
N ASP A 248 13.69 -20.70 -14.90
CA ASP A 248 14.18 -19.48 -14.24
C ASP A 248 13.17 -18.33 -14.39
N ALA A 249 12.58 -18.17 -15.58
CA ALA A 249 11.52 -17.21 -15.80
C ALA A 249 10.26 -17.53 -14.97
N LEU A 250 9.90 -18.81 -14.86
CA LEU A 250 8.78 -19.25 -14.03
C LEU A 250 9.01 -18.92 -12.54
N HIS A 251 10.24 -19.19 -12.05
CA HIS A 251 10.64 -18.88 -10.68
C HIS A 251 10.67 -17.39 -10.39
N ALA A 252 11.17 -16.59 -11.33
CA ALA A 252 11.17 -15.14 -11.20
C ALA A 252 9.74 -14.58 -11.10
N TYR A 253 8.82 -15.06 -11.95
CA TYR A 253 7.42 -14.65 -11.94
C TYR A 253 6.70 -15.03 -10.64
N PHE A 254 6.91 -16.26 -10.16
CA PHE A 254 6.36 -16.71 -8.88
C PHE A 254 6.88 -15.86 -7.71
N ASN A 255 8.21 -15.67 -7.62
CA ASN A 255 8.84 -14.91 -6.55
C ASN A 255 8.39 -13.45 -6.54
N ASP A 256 8.30 -12.80 -7.70
CA ASP A 256 7.82 -11.42 -7.82
C ASP A 256 6.37 -11.30 -7.33
N THR A 257 5.49 -12.16 -7.84
CA THR A 257 4.06 -12.12 -7.50
C THR A 257 3.82 -12.45 -6.03
N TYR A 258 4.53 -13.45 -5.49
CA TYR A 258 4.43 -13.83 -4.08
C TYR A 258 5.05 -12.79 -3.14
N SER A 259 6.18 -12.20 -3.51
CA SER A 259 6.79 -11.09 -2.73
C SER A 259 5.88 -9.88 -2.69
N GLN A 260 5.14 -9.60 -3.77
CA GLN A 260 4.13 -8.56 -3.82
C GLN A 260 2.94 -8.84 -2.88
N LEU A 261 2.49 -10.09 -2.75
CA LEU A 261 1.46 -10.46 -1.76
C LEU A 261 1.99 -10.35 -0.34
N LYS A 262 3.20 -10.87 -0.10
CA LYS A 262 3.84 -10.86 1.21
C LYS A 262 4.15 -9.44 1.68
N ALA A 263 4.55 -8.55 0.77
CA ALA A 263 4.74 -7.14 1.07
C ALA A 263 3.46 -6.50 1.62
N ARG A 264 2.29 -6.96 1.14
CA ARG A 264 0.94 -6.53 1.55
C ARG A 264 0.39 -7.24 2.79
N GLY A 265 1.23 -8.01 3.49
CA GLY A 265 0.82 -8.79 4.66
C GLY A 265 -0.10 -9.97 4.32
N GLU A 266 -0.21 -10.35 3.05
CA GLU A 266 -1.01 -11.47 2.59
C GLU A 266 -0.13 -12.70 2.37
N ASP A 267 -0.69 -13.88 2.59
CA ASP A 267 -0.04 -15.17 2.32
C ASP A 267 -0.86 -16.02 1.33
N VAL A 268 -0.23 -17.07 0.84
CA VAL A 268 -0.81 -18.10 -0.03
C VAL A 268 -0.54 -19.46 0.59
N GLU A 269 -1.58 -20.07 1.16
CA GLU A 269 -1.48 -21.36 1.87
C GLU A 269 -1.01 -22.47 0.92
N ASP A 270 -1.55 -22.48 -0.30
CA ASP A 270 -1.43 -23.48 -1.35
C ASP A 270 -0.27 -23.22 -2.34
N LYS A 271 0.74 -22.46 -1.93
CA LYS A 271 1.91 -22.09 -2.74
C LYS A 271 2.74 -23.29 -3.25
N GLU A 272 2.91 -24.33 -2.43
CA GLU A 272 3.60 -25.57 -2.84
C GLU A 272 2.81 -26.30 -3.94
N ALA A 273 1.50 -26.44 -3.77
CA ALA A 273 0.61 -27.08 -4.75
C ALA A 273 0.56 -26.29 -6.07
N ILE A 274 0.56 -24.95 -6.00
CA ILE A 274 0.64 -24.08 -7.20
C ILE A 274 1.93 -24.33 -7.98
N LEU A 275 3.07 -24.49 -7.31
CA LEU A 275 4.34 -24.81 -7.97
C LEU A 275 4.30 -26.18 -8.65
N PHE A 276 3.82 -27.23 -7.97
CA PHE A 276 3.70 -28.56 -8.57
C PHE A 276 2.76 -28.56 -9.79
N ALA A 277 1.61 -27.91 -9.69
CA ALA A 277 0.69 -27.73 -10.81
C ALA A 277 1.37 -27.02 -12.00
N ALA A 278 2.24 -26.05 -11.73
CA ALA A 278 3.00 -25.38 -12.77
C ALA A 278 4.05 -26.29 -13.43
N TYR A 279 4.77 -27.08 -12.64
CA TYR A 279 5.76 -28.02 -13.17
C TYR A 279 5.13 -29.16 -13.98
N ALA A 280 3.92 -29.59 -13.65
CA ALA A 280 3.17 -30.57 -14.44
C ALA A 280 2.86 -30.06 -15.87
N ASN A 281 2.88 -28.75 -16.10
CA ASN A 281 2.62 -28.12 -17.40
C ASN A 281 3.90 -27.72 -18.16
N VAL A 282 5.08 -27.99 -17.61
CA VAL A 282 6.36 -27.78 -18.31
C VAL A 282 6.47 -28.83 -19.42
N PRO A 283 6.76 -28.47 -20.70
CA PRO A 283 6.69 -29.40 -21.85
C PRO A 283 7.89 -30.36 -21.93
N ASP A 284 8.24 -31.05 -20.84
CA ASP A 284 9.37 -31.98 -20.77
C ASP A 284 9.01 -33.22 -19.93
N ALA A 285 8.90 -34.38 -20.56
CA ALA A 285 8.34 -35.57 -19.91
C ALA A 285 9.22 -36.11 -18.76
N LYS A 286 10.55 -36.09 -18.90
CA LYS A 286 11.43 -36.58 -17.82
C LYS A 286 11.42 -35.64 -16.63
N PHE A 287 11.31 -34.34 -16.87
CA PHE A 287 11.14 -33.34 -15.82
C PHE A 287 9.79 -33.51 -15.11
N GLN A 288 8.69 -33.63 -15.87
CA GLN A 288 7.35 -33.85 -15.32
C GLN A 288 7.31 -35.08 -14.41
N SER A 289 7.77 -36.25 -14.87
CA SER A 289 7.76 -37.47 -14.05
C SER A 289 8.64 -37.35 -12.78
N TYR A 290 9.73 -36.59 -12.86
CA TYR A 290 10.53 -36.29 -11.66
C TYR A 290 9.74 -35.43 -10.67
N MET A 291 9.07 -34.37 -11.16
CA MET A 291 8.30 -33.47 -10.30
C MET A 291 7.04 -34.13 -9.73
N GLU A 292 6.35 -34.97 -10.49
CA GLU A 292 5.21 -35.78 -10.02
C GLU A 292 5.63 -36.72 -8.88
N LYS A 293 6.79 -37.36 -8.98
CA LYS A 293 7.34 -38.15 -7.88
C LYS A 293 7.61 -37.28 -6.65
N LYS A 294 8.17 -36.08 -6.82
CA LYS A 294 8.45 -35.16 -5.71
C LYS A 294 7.18 -34.60 -5.07
N GLU A 295 6.13 -34.41 -5.85
CA GLU A 295 4.81 -34.05 -5.34
C GLU A 295 4.24 -35.18 -4.47
N SER A 296 4.30 -36.44 -4.93
CA SER A 296 3.88 -37.60 -4.12
C SER A 296 4.69 -37.75 -2.83
N ASP A 297 6.02 -37.67 -2.92
CA ASP A 297 6.91 -37.74 -1.74
C ASP A 297 6.63 -36.59 -0.74
N TRP A 298 6.24 -35.41 -1.23
CA TRP A 298 5.88 -34.26 -0.40
C TRP A 298 4.54 -34.43 0.31
N TYR A 299 3.51 -34.94 -0.38
CA TYR A 299 2.20 -35.23 0.23
C TYR A 299 2.29 -36.28 1.34
N GLU A 300 3.17 -37.27 1.17
CA GLU A 300 3.41 -38.32 2.15
C GLU A 300 4.39 -37.89 3.26
N ASP A 301 5.02 -36.72 3.14
CA ASP A 301 6.08 -36.21 4.03
C ASP A 301 7.24 -37.22 4.21
N VAL A 302 7.70 -37.81 3.11
CA VAL A 302 8.72 -38.87 3.08
C VAL A 302 9.95 -38.48 2.26
N ASN A 303 10.98 -39.34 2.33
CA ASN A 303 12.18 -39.26 1.50
C ASN A 303 12.89 -37.90 1.62
N ASP A 304 13.42 -37.38 0.52
CA ASP A 304 14.09 -36.08 0.45
C ASP A 304 13.11 -34.89 0.33
N MET A 305 11.81 -35.13 0.47
CA MET A 305 10.74 -34.13 0.48
C MET A 305 10.15 -33.87 1.87
N GLN A 306 10.56 -34.65 2.89
CA GLN A 306 10.13 -34.44 4.26
C GLN A 306 10.48 -33.03 4.77
N GLY A 307 9.49 -32.31 5.29
CA GLY A 307 9.64 -30.96 5.83
C GLY A 307 10.13 -29.91 4.82
N LYS A 308 9.98 -30.18 3.52
CA LYS A 308 10.41 -29.26 2.45
C LYS A 308 9.37 -28.19 2.15
N ASP A 309 9.83 -26.96 2.02
CA ASP A 309 8.99 -25.81 1.66
C ASP A 309 9.04 -25.50 0.16
N TRP A 310 8.28 -24.50 -0.26
CA TRP A 310 8.26 -24.02 -1.65
C TRP A 310 9.64 -23.63 -2.21
N LYS A 311 10.58 -23.13 -1.38
CA LYS A 311 11.92 -22.75 -1.84
C LYS A 311 12.75 -23.99 -2.13
N ASP A 312 12.66 -25.00 -1.27
CA ASP A 312 13.30 -26.29 -1.49
C ASP A 312 12.75 -26.97 -2.76
N ILE A 313 11.44 -26.89 -3.00
CA ILE A 313 10.79 -27.40 -4.22
C ILE A 313 11.35 -26.69 -5.46
N MET A 314 11.42 -25.35 -5.46
CA MET A 314 12.00 -24.58 -6.56
C MET A 314 13.46 -24.95 -6.80
N LYS A 315 14.26 -25.09 -5.74
CA LYS A 315 15.65 -25.50 -5.85
C LYS A 315 15.80 -26.87 -6.54
N LYS A 316 15.03 -27.88 -6.11
CA LYS A 316 15.04 -29.21 -6.73
C LYS A 316 14.62 -29.18 -8.20
N ALA A 317 13.58 -28.40 -8.53
CA ALA A 317 13.14 -28.20 -9.90
C ALA A 317 14.26 -27.58 -10.76
N LYS A 318 14.94 -26.55 -10.26
CA LYS A 318 16.06 -25.92 -10.96
C LYS A 318 17.22 -26.90 -11.19
N GLU A 319 17.67 -27.58 -10.14
CA GLU A 319 18.74 -28.58 -10.21
C GLU A 319 18.43 -29.67 -11.23
N LYS A 320 17.17 -30.16 -11.26
CA LYS A 320 16.75 -31.16 -12.24
C LYS A 320 16.74 -30.62 -13.67
N SER A 321 16.22 -29.41 -13.87
CA SER A 321 16.23 -28.76 -15.18
C SER A 321 17.65 -28.56 -15.69
N ASP A 322 18.56 -28.08 -14.85
CA ASP A 322 19.95 -27.80 -15.22
C ASP A 322 20.69 -29.11 -15.55
N LEU A 323 20.47 -30.16 -14.75
CA LEU A 323 21.00 -31.50 -15.02
C LEU A 323 20.54 -32.02 -16.40
N LEU A 324 19.24 -31.93 -16.69
CA LEU A 324 18.69 -32.38 -17.98
C LEU A 324 19.22 -31.56 -19.15
N LYS A 325 19.35 -30.24 -19.00
CA LYS A 325 19.93 -29.35 -20.01
C LYS A 325 21.44 -29.56 -20.21
N SER A 326 22.15 -30.04 -19.19
CA SER A 326 23.59 -30.32 -19.27
C SER A 326 23.92 -31.63 -20.01
N ASP A 327 22.98 -32.57 -20.06
CA ASP A 327 23.13 -33.81 -20.81
C ASP A 327 23.00 -33.52 -22.30
N THR A 328 24.12 -33.53 -23.01
CA THR A 328 24.19 -33.23 -24.45
C THR A 328 23.43 -34.24 -25.32
N THR A 329 23.08 -35.41 -24.77
CA THR A 329 22.26 -36.42 -25.45
C THR A 329 20.76 -36.19 -25.24
N TYR A 330 20.39 -35.41 -24.24
CA TYR A 330 19.01 -35.11 -23.91
C TYR A 330 18.50 -33.88 -24.65
N LYS A 331 17.33 -34.02 -25.29
CA LYS A 331 16.63 -32.89 -25.91
C LYS A 331 15.59 -32.36 -24.94
N TRP A 332 15.93 -31.28 -24.24
CA TRP A 332 14.99 -30.56 -23.38
C TRP A 332 13.75 -30.12 -24.16
N GLY A 333 12.59 -30.18 -23.51
CA GLY A 333 11.32 -29.77 -24.13
C GLY A 333 10.73 -30.84 -25.04
N THR A 334 11.19 -32.10 -24.93
CA THR A 334 10.62 -33.22 -25.69
C THR A 334 9.37 -33.72 -24.96
N PRO A 335 8.17 -33.61 -25.58
CA PRO A 335 6.94 -34.16 -24.99
C PRO A 335 7.03 -35.68 -24.88
N SER A 336 6.23 -36.27 -24.01
CA SER A 336 6.13 -37.72 -23.83
C SER A 336 5.75 -38.40 -25.15
N LEU A 337 6.03 -39.71 -25.29
CA LEU A 337 5.64 -40.46 -26.48
C LEU A 337 4.12 -40.42 -26.73
N ALA A 338 3.32 -40.36 -25.67
CA ALA A 338 1.87 -40.20 -25.77
C ALA A 338 1.50 -38.82 -26.31
N GLU A 339 2.10 -37.74 -25.79
CA GLU A 339 1.89 -36.38 -26.28
C GLU A 339 2.38 -36.21 -27.72
N GLN A 340 3.53 -36.78 -28.09
CA GLN A 340 4.01 -36.80 -29.47
C GLN A 340 3.02 -37.49 -30.41
N LYS A 341 2.43 -38.62 -30.00
CA LYS A 341 1.38 -39.30 -30.77
C LYS A 341 0.12 -38.43 -30.88
N VAL A 342 -0.29 -37.74 -29.81
CA VAL A 342 -1.43 -36.82 -29.86
C VAL A 342 -1.17 -35.65 -30.81
N ILE A 343 0.03 -35.06 -30.77
CA ILE A 343 0.44 -33.98 -31.68
C ILE A 343 0.46 -34.48 -33.13
N ALA A 344 1.01 -35.66 -33.38
CA ALA A 344 1.02 -36.29 -34.71
C ALA A 344 -0.40 -36.54 -35.23
N LEU A 345 -1.30 -37.06 -34.39
CA LEU A 345 -2.70 -37.28 -34.73
C LEU A 345 -3.46 -35.95 -34.96
N GLN A 346 -3.19 -34.92 -34.17
CA GLN A 346 -3.78 -33.59 -34.37
C GLN A 346 -3.33 -32.96 -35.69
N ALA A 347 -2.05 -33.13 -36.05
CA ALA A 347 -1.52 -32.71 -37.34
C ALA A 347 -2.21 -33.46 -38.50
N GLU A 348 -2.33 -34.79 -38.39
CA GLU A 348 -3.02 -35.60 -39.41
C GLU A 348 -4.50 -35.21 -39.57
N VAL A 349 -5.21 -34.93 -38.47
CA VAL A 349 -6.60 -34.43 -38.51
C VAL A 349 -6.67 -33.05 -39.16
N ALA A 350 -5.70 -32.16 -38.92
CA ALA A 350 -5.64 -30.85 -39.57
C ALA A 350 -5.40 -30.98 -41.08
N ASP A 351 -4.51 -31.87 -41.48
CA ASP A 351 -4.23 -32.18 -42.90
C ASP A 351 -5.46 -32.78 -43.58
N LEU A 352 -6.12 -33.77 -42.97
CA LEU A 352 -7.36 -34.36 -43.47
C LEU A 352 -8.49 -33.32 -43.61
N LYS A 353 -8.61 -32.37 -42.67
CA LYS A 353 -9.55 -31.24 -42.78
C LYS A 353 -9.20 -30.34 -43.96
N SER A 354 -7.92 -30.05 -44.16
CA SER A 354 -7.44 -29.23 -45.29
C SER A 354 -7.69 -29.93 -46.64
N GLU A 355 -7.47 -31.23 -46.72
CA GLU A 355 -7.71 -32.05 -47.90
C GLU A 355 -9.20 -32.15 -48.21
N ASN A 356 -10.05 -32.37 -47.21
CA ASN A 356 -11.52 -32.32 -47.38
C ASN A 356 -12.00 -30.94 -47.89
N LEU A 357 -11.38 -29.85 -47.44
CA LEU A 357 -11.63 -28.51 -47.98
C LEU A 357 -11.17 -28.37 -49.44
N GLN A 358 -10.09 -29.05 -49.86
CA GLN A 358 -9.64 -29.06 -51.25
C GLN A 358 -10.54 -29.95 -52.14
N ILE A 359 -10.97 -31.11 -51.66
CA ILE A 359 -11.88 -32.03 -52.36
C ILE A 359 -13.23 -31.36 -52.59
N SER A 360 -13.80 -30.73 -51.55
CA SER A 360 -15.06 -29.98 -51.67
C SER A 360 -14.95 -28.79 -52.65
N LYS A 361 -13.78 -28.14 -52.76
CA LYS A 361 -13.51 -27.12 -53.79
C LYS A 361 -13.42 -27.73 -55.20
N LYS A 362 -12.74 -28.88 -55.38
CA LYS A 362 -12.62 -29.61 -56.65
C LYS A 362 -13.98 -30.13 -57.15
N LEU A 363 -14.83 -30.65 -56.25
CA LEU A 363 -16.21 -31.06 -56.57
C LEU A 363 -17.08 -29.87 -57.02
N LYS A 364 -16.96 -28.70 -56.37
CA LYS A 364 -17.62 -27.46 -56.82
C LYS A 364 -17.10 -26.94 -58.16
N GLY A 365 -15.86 -27.25 -58.52
CA GLY A 365 -15.28 -26.94 -59.83
C GLY A 365 -15.89 -27.80 -60.94
N LYS A 366 -15.93 -29.12 -60.75
CA LYS A 366 -16.49 -30.07 -61.72
C LYS A 366 -18.00 -29.89 -61.98
N LEU A 367 -18.77 -29.46 -60.98
CA LEU A 367 -20.20 -29.12 -61.13
C LEU A 367 -20.46 -27.88 -62.02
N LYS A 368 -19.42 -27.13 -62.43
CA LYS A 368 -19.54 -25.96 -63.32
C LYS A 368 -19.19 -26.24 -64.79
N ASP A 369 -18.60 -27.40 -65.11
CA ASP A 369 -18.12 -27.70 -66.46
C ASP A 369 -19.18 -28.38 -67.36
N ASP A 370 -20.33 -28.82 -66.81
CA ASP A 370 -21.40 -29.52 -67.57
C ASP A 370 -22.48 -28.60 -68.19
N LYS A 371 -22.19 -27.31 -68.43
CA LYS A 371 -23.09 -26.43 -69.21
C LYS A 371 -22.33 -25.61 -70.26
N LYS A 372 -22.20 -26.17 -71.46
CA LYS A 372 -21.90 -25.43 -72.69
C LYS A 372 -22.82 -25.87 -73.82
N ASP A 373 -23.65 -24.94 -74.27
CA ASP A 373 -24.15 -24.65 -75.63
C ASP A 373 -25.21 -23.53 -75.42
N ASP A 374 -25.30 -22.39 -76.11
CA ASP A 374 -24.74 -21.90 -77.38
C ASP A 374 -24.70 -20.34 -77.32
N LYS A 375 -23.94 -19.76 -78.26
CA LYS A 375 -23.57 -18.36 -78.61
C LYS A 375 -24.48 -17.19 -78.14
N ASN A 376 -23.92 -16.04 -77.74
CA ASN A 376 -23.31 -15.01 -78.61
C ASN A 376 -22.86 -13.75 -77.82
N LYS A 377 -21.91 -13.05 -78.42
CA LYS A 377 -21.09 -11.87 -78.08
C LYS A 377 -21.79 -10.59 -77.56
N ASP A 378 -21.24 -10.00 -76.49
CA ASP A 378 -20.36 -8.79 -76.46
C ASP A 378 -20.53 -7.88 -75.22
N ASP A 379 -19.36 -7.48 -74.71
CA ASP A 379 -18.99 -6.36 -73.83
C ASP A 379 -19.59 -6.13 -72.42
N LYS A 380 -18.86 -6.69 -71.45
CA LYS A 380 -18.29 -6.04 -70.24
C LYS A 380 -19.18 -5.10 -69.41
N LYS A 381 -19.96 -5.68 -68.48
CA LYS A 381 -20.21 -5.06 -67.16
C LYS A 381 -20.42 -6.11 -66.07
N LYS A 382 -19.65 -5.98 -64.97
CA LYS A 382 -19.66 -6.82 -63.75
C LYS A 382 -21.08 -7.28 -63.38
N LYS A 383 -21.45 -8.55 -63.65
CA LYS A 383 -22.67 -9.17 -63.11
C LYS A 383 -22.34 -9.94 -61.85
N LYS A 384 -22.77 -9.38 -60.72
CA LYS A 384 -22.94 -10.06 -59.43
C LYS A 384 -23.64 -11.40 -59.66
N ASN A 385 -23.16 -12.46 -59.01
CA ASN A 385 -23.82 -13.77 -58.95
C ASN A 385 -25.32 -13.56 -58.68
N LYS A 386 -26.14 -13.90 -59.67
CA LYS A 386 -27.59 -13.91 -59.56
C LYS A 386 -27.92 -15.05 -58.61
N LYS A 387 -28.30 -14.72 -57.36
CA LYS A 387 -28.84 -15.68 -56.38
C LYS A 387 -29.97 -16.43 -57.08
N ASP A 388 -29.91 -17.76 -57.06
CA ASP A 388 -30.98 -18.61 -57.58
C ASP A 388 -32.30 -18.19 -56.91
N THR A 389 -33.23 -17.67 -57.72
CA THR A 389 -34.53 -17.17 -57.30
C THR A 389 -35.66 -18.16 -57.54
N SER A 390 -35.36 -19.38 -57.97
CA SER A 390 -36.38 -20.40 -58.27
C SER A 390 -37.29 -20.71 -57.07
N ASN A 391 -36.80 -20.52 -55.83
CA ASN A 391 -37.54 -20.84 -54.61
C ASN A 391 -37.87 -19.63 -53.70
N LYS A 392 -37.62 -18.39 -54.17
CA LYS A 392 -37.76 -17.17 -53.34
C LYS A 392 -39.18 -16.92 -52.85
N LYS A 393 -40.19 -17.36 -53.61
CA LYS A 393 -41.61 -17.23 -53.26
C LYS A 393 -42.00 -18.20 -52.12
N LYS A 394 -41.51 -19.44 -52.15
CA LYS A 394 -41.68 -20.42 -51.06
C LYS A 394 -40.89 -20.03 -49.81
N GLN A 395 -39.68 -19.51 -49.97
CA GLN A 395 -38.85 -19.06 -48.84
C GLN A 395 -39.46 -17.85 -48.12
N LYS A 396 -39.96 -16.85 -48.87
CA LYS A 396 -40.72 -15.73 -48.28
C LYS A 396 -42.00 -16.20 -47.59
N ALA A 397 -42.72 -17.17 -48.15
CA ALA A 397 -43.93 -17.70 -47.53
C ALA A 397 -43.61 -18.47 -46.23
N ASP A 398 -42.54 -19.26 -46.20
CA ASP A 398 -42.11 -20.00 -45.01
C ASP A 398 -41.50 -19.09 -43.93
N GLU A 399 -40.91 -17.96 -44.30
CA GLU A 399 -40.42 -16.93 -43.36
C GLU A 399 -41.55 -16.04 -42.82
N ALA A 400 -42.60 -15.78 -43.60
CA ALA A 400 -43.68 -14.87 -43.22
C ALA A 400 -44.47 -15.40 -42.02
N TRP A 401 -44.86 -16.69 -42.01
CA TRP A 401 -45.65 -17.24 -40.90
C TRP A 401 -44.85 -17.32 -39.59
N LYS A 402 -43.52 -17.51 -39.67
CA LYS A 402 -42.65 -17.61 -38.49
C LYS A 402 -42.58 -16.30 -37.70
N LYS A 403 -42.94 -15.17 -38.30
CA LYS A 403 -42.93 -13.85 -37.64
C LYS A 403 -44.32 -13.40 -37.16
N VAL A 404 -45.36 -14.21 -37.35
CA VAL A 404 -46.71 -13.89 -36.87
C VAL A 404 -46.83 -14.38 -35.42
N PRO A 405 -47.01 -13.49 -34.42
CA PRO A 405 -47.17 -13.89 -33.03
C PRO A 405 -48.47 -14.69 -32.82
N PRO A 406 -48.51 -15.61 -31.84
CA PRO A 406 -49.76 -16.24 -31.42
C PRO A 406 -50.74 -15.17 -30.89
N LYS A 407 -52.05 -15.37 -31.13
CA LYS A 407 -53.06 -14.44 -30.62
C LYS A 407 -53.20 -14.58 -29.09
N ALA A 408 -53.72 -13.54 -28.45
CA ALA A 408 -53.95 -13.56 -27.00
C ALA A 408 -54.85 -14.75 -26.61
N GLY A 409 -54.31 -15.67 -25.82
CA GLY A 409 -55.00 -16.90 -25.36
C GLY A 409 -54.67 -18.18 -26.13
N GLU A 410 -53.90 -18.12 -27.23
CA GLU A 410 -53.48 -19.33 -27.97
C GLU A 410 -52.19 -19.95 -27.39
N PRO A 411 -52.01 -21.29 -27.51
CA PRO A 411 -50.80 -21.96 -27.05
C PRO A 411 -49.56 -21.49 -27.81
N LYS A 412 -48.46 -21.24 -27.09
CA LYS A 412 -47.15 -20.81 -27.64
C LYS A 412 -46.37 -21.94 -28.34
N THR A 413 -47.04 -23.03 -28.72
CA THR A 413 -46.47 -24.22 -29.35
C THR A 413 -47.37 -24.70 -30.48
N LYS A 414 -46.81 -25.00 -31.64
CA LYS A 414 -47.54 -25.57 -32.78
C LYS A 414 -46.69 -26.54 -33.59
N GLU A 415 -47.33 -27.46 -34.31
CA GLU A 415 -46.67 -28.41 -35.20
C GLU A 415 -46.92 -28.04 -36.67
N GLN A 416 -45.84 -27.91 -37.45
CA GLN A 416 -45.92 -27.58 -38.87
C GLN A 416 -44.75 -28.24 -39.61
N ASN A 417 -45.06 -28.96 -40.70
CA ASN A 417 -44.10 -29.77 -41.49
C ASN A 417 -43.32 -30.79 -40.64
N SER A 418 -44.03 -31.56 -39.80
CA SER A 418 -43.45 -32.61 -38.94
C SER A 418 -42.39 -32.11 -37.96
N LYS A 419 -42.41 -30.81 -37.62
CA LYS A 419 -41.54 -30.19 -36.62
C LYS A 419 -42.39 -29.40 -35.62
N LYS A 420 -42.02 -29.49 -34.35
CA LYS A 420 -42.60 -28.71 -33.26
C LYS A 420 -41.90 -27.35 -33.18
N TRP A 421 -42.70 -26.29 -33.21
CA TRP A 421 -42.24 -24.90 -33.16
C TRP A 421 -42.81 -24.22 -31.90
N ASN A 422 -41.99 -23.41 -31.24
CA ASN A 422 -42.36 -22.64 -30.06
C ASN A 422 -42.14 -21.13 -30.33
N TRP A 423 -43.05 -20.29 -29.85
CA TRP A 423 -42.89 -18.85 -29.94
C TRP A 423 -41.81 -18.38 -28.96
N CYS A 424 -40.76 -17.74 -29.48
CA CYS A 424 -39.69 -17.18 -28.67
C CYS A 424 -39.86 -15.66 -28.56
N GLU A 425 -40.03 -15.16 -27.34
CA GLU A 425 -40.18 -13.72 -27.07
C GLU A 425 -38.90 -12.93 -27.38
N HIS A 426 -37.72 -13.53 -27.17
CA HIS A 426 -36.43 -12.89 -27.44
C HIS A 426 -36.12 -12.72 -28.93
N HIS A 427 -36.61 -13.63 -29.78
CA HIS A 427 -36.43 -13.57 -31.24
C HIS A 427 -37.65 -13.01 -31.98
N GLN A 428 -38.77 -12.80 -31.27
CA GLN A 428 -40.08 -12.45 -31.82
C GLN A 428 -40.46 -13.31 -33.03
N ALA A 429 -40.21 -14.62 -32.92
CA ALA A 429 -40.41 -15.58 -33.99
C ALA A 429 -40.71 -16.98 -33.47
N TRP A 430 -41.34 -17.80 -34.31
CA TRP A 430 -41.48 -19.24 -34.11
C TRP A 430 -40.13 -19.92 -34.35
N CYS A 431 -39.57 -20.51 -33.30
CA CYS A 431 -38.29 -21.20 -33.27
C CYS A 431 -38.49 -22.69 -32.93
N ILE A 432 -37.48 -23.53 -33.19
CA ILE A 432 -37.56 -24.97 -32.84
C ILE A 432 -37.27 -25.20 -31.34
N HIS A 433 -36.45 -24.33 -30.74
CA HIS A 433 -36.13 -24.41 -29.31
C HIS A 433 -37.30 -23.97 -28.42
N THR A 434 -37.37 -24.48 -27.19
CA THR A 434 -38.26 -23.95 -26.15
C THR A 434 -37.69 -22.65 -25.56
N ALA A 435 -38.50 -21.90 -24.80
CA ALA A 435 -38.04 -20.68 -24.15
C ALA A 435 -36.81 -20.90 -23.23
N GLU A 436 -36.78 -22.02 -22.51
CA GLU A 436 -35.66 -22.42 -21.63
C GLU A 436 -34.37 -22.72 -22.38
N GLN A 437 -34.47 -23.17 -23.64
CA GLN A 437 -33.32 -23.49 -24.49
C GLN A 437 -32.79 -22.26 -25.24
N CYS A 438 -33.39 -21.08 -25.05
CA CYS A 438 -32.98 -19.87 -25.73
C CYS A 438 -31.70 -19.29 -25.11
N GLU A 439 -30.56 -19.44 -25.79
CA GLU A 439 -29.29 -18.85 -25.32
C GLU A 439 -29.34 -17.32 -25.22
N LEU A 440 -30.07 -16.64 -26.11
CA LEU A 440 -30.26 -15.20 -26.04
C LEU A 440 -31.02 -14.80 -24.77
N GLY A 441 -32.05 -15.58 -24.39
CA GLY A 441 -32.77 -15.40 -23.12
C GLY A 441 -31.89 -15.63 -21.90
N LYS A 442 -31.07 -16.68 -21.91
CA LYS A 442 -30.09 -16.97 -20.84
C LYS A 442 -29.08 -15.83 -20.65
N LYS A 443 -28.57 -15.26 -21.75
CA LYS A 443 -27.64 -14.12 -21.71
C LYS A 443 -28.28 -12.84 -21.15
N LEU A 444 -29.52 -12.55 -21.54
CA LEU A 444 -30.25 -11.38 -21.03
C LEU A 444 -30.59 -11.50 -19.53
N LEU A 445 -30.96 -12.69 -19.06
CA LEU A 445 -31.20 -12.94 -17.63
C LEU A 445 -29.92 -12.83 -16.79
N ALA A 446 -28.81 -13.36 -17.28
CA ALA A 446 -27.51 -13.25 -16.61
C ALA A 446 -27.03 -11.79 -16.48
N GLY A 447 -27.35 -10.93 -17.45
CA GLY A 447 -27.06 -9.50 -17.40
C GLY A 447 -27.90 -8.73 -16.37
N ALA A 448 -29.17 -9.12 -16.17
CA ALA A 448 -30.07 -8.45 -15.22
C ALA A 448 -29.74 -8.76 -13.75
N THR A 449 -29.23 -9.95 -13.44
CA THR A 449 -28.80 -10.33 -12.08
C THR A 449 -27.57 -9.56 -11.59
N VAL A 450 -26.71 -9.09 -12.50
CA VAL A 450 -25.51 -8.30 -12.16
C VAL A 450 -25.86 -6.84 -11.87
N ALA A 451 -26.92 -6.30 -12.49
CA ALA A 451 -27.39 -4.94 -12.23
C ALA A 451 -28.10 -4.80 -10.86
N ASN A 452 -28.92 -5.78 -10.46
CA ASN A 452 -29.66 -5.71 -9.19
C ASN A 452 -28.83 -6.02 -7.93
N GLN A 453 -27.63 -6.59 -8.05
CA GLN A 453 -26.70 -6.73 -6.90
C GLN A 453 -25.89 -5.44 -6.64
N ALA A 454 -25.83 -4.51 -7.59
CA ALA A 454 -25.14 -3.24 -7.44
C ALA A 454 -25.96 -2.17 -6.69
N GLU A 455 -27.30 -2.27 -6.68
CA GLU A 455 -28.18 -1.28 -6.05
C GLU A 455 -28.60 -1.60 -4.60
N VAL A 456 -28.37 -2.81 -4.09
CA VAL A 456 -28.80 -3.19 -2.72
C VAL A 456 -27.67 -3.08 -1.68
N ASN A 457 -26.41 -2.93 -2.10
CA ASN A 457 -25.26 -2.83 -1.19
C ASN A 457 -24.83 -1.39 -0.84
N SER A 458 -25.59 -0.38 -1.25
CA SER A 458 -25.32 1.05 -0.98
C SER A 458 -26.08 1.61 0.23
N SER A 459 -26.79 0.78 0.99
CA SER A 459 -27.55 1.21 2.17
C SER A 459 -27.41 0.26 3.35
N SER A 460 -26.25 0.29 4.01
CA SER A 460 -26.15 -0.05 5.43
C SER A 460 -25.08 0.81 6.09
N THR A 461 -25.53 1.89 6.72
CA THR A 461 -24.76 2.81 7.56
C THR A 461 -24.11 2.07 8.74
N ALA A 462 -22.79 1.92 8.71
CA ALA A 462 -21.99 1.67 9.91
C ALA A 462 -21.16 2.94 10.17
N SER A 463 -21.65 3.75 11.11
CA SER A 463 -20.93 4.92 11.64
C SER A 463 -19.58 4.47 12.20
N THR A 464 -18.52 4.70 11.44
CA THR A 464 -17.14 4.42 11.83
C THR A 464 -16.63 5.55 12.74
N PRO A 465 -15.77 5.26 13.74
CA PRO A 465 -15.14 6.29 14.59
C PRO A 465 -14.44 7.41 13.79
N TYR A 466 -14.05 7.12 12.54
CA TYR A 466 -13.51 8.07 11.58
C TYR A 466 -14.49 9.18 11.17
N ALA A 467 -15.79 8.88 11.05
CA ALA A 467 -16.83 9.86 10.73
C ALA A 467 -17.07 10.83 11.90
N GLN A 468 -16.97 10.34 13.14
CA GLN A 468 -17.04 11.17 14.34
C GLN A 468 -15.80 12.08 14.48
N LEU A 469 -14.62 11.59 14.10
CA LEU A 469 -13.38 12.38 14.11
C LEU A 469 -13.39 13.46 13.01
N LEU A 470 -13.86 13.15 11.80
CA LEU A 470 -14.00 14.13 10.72
C LEU A 470 -15.03 15.21 11.04
N ALA A 471 -16.14 14.85 11.70
CA ALA A 471 -17.12 15.84 12.17
C ALA A 471 -16.54 16.77 13.26
N HIS A 472 -15.70 16.23 14.15
CA HIS A 472 -15.03 17.03 15.18
C HIS A 472 -13.93 17.95 14.60
N LEU A 473 -13.25 17.53 13.53
CA LEU A 473 -12.26 18.36 12.83
C LEU A 473 -12.93 19.46 12.00
N ALA A 474 -14.08 19.18 11.37
CA ALA A 474 -14.84 20.16 10.62
C ALA A 474 -15.49 21.25 11.51
N SER A 475 -15.79 20.94 12.78
CA SER A 475 -16.30 21.94 13.73
C SER A 475 -15.22 22.89 14.26
N ILE A 476 -13.94 22.64 13.99
CA ILE A 476 -12.81 23.49 14.42
C ILE A 476 -12.52 24.58 13.38
N ASP A 477 -12.98 24.45 12.13
CA ASP A 477 -12.79 25.44 11.06
C ASP A 477 -13.72 26.69 11.16
N HIS A 478 -14.52 26.81 12.23
CA HIS A 478 -15.46 27.93 12.43
C HIS A 478 -15.32 28.65 13.78
N ALA A 479 -14.19 28.51 14.48
CA ALA A 479 -13.89 29.29 15.69
C ALA A 479 -12.69 30.21 15.51
#